data_AF-A0A2K8Z518-F1
#
_entry.id   AF-A0A2K8Z518-F1
#
_cell.length_a   1.000
_cell.length_b   1.000
_cell.length_c   1.000
_cell.angle_alpha   90.00
_cell.angle_beta   90.00
_cell.angle_gamma   90.00
#
_symmetry.space_group_name_H-M   'P 1'
#
loop_
_entity.id
_entity.type
_entity.pdbx_description
1 polymer ?
#
loop_
_entity_poly.entity_id
_entity_poly.type
_entity_poly.pdbx_seq_one_letter_code
_entity_poly.pdbx_strand_id
1 'polypeptide(L)'
;MILDQLDKEENNLLSQINNIAGSIEEKVRQSEIKGIVDAYKSIHARYAELAKKNSEALKRGLFLQWYVLVEPSYLSGISDIDTRLEKVIIDALDDNIGQNKIDPELYAMVSYYSDLEFVFDRFEDCVNLQKFLESRLDYGTIIRQVEQSDLNHRGQMGIYWQSIISLD
;
A
#
# COMPACT_ATOMS: atom_id res chain seq x y z
N MET A 1 10.22 16.00 -1.78
CA MET A 1 11.64 15.56 -1.71
C MET A 1 11.80 14.16 -1.15
N ILE A 2 11.37 13.85 0.09
CA ILE A 2 11.49 12.47 0.62
C ILE A 2 10.54 11.49 -0.10
N LEU A 3 9.27 11.84 -0.29
CA LEU A 3 8.32 10.97 -1.00
C LEU A 3 8.71 10.71 -2.46
N ASP A 4 9.23 11.72 -3.15
CA ASP A 4 9.73 11.57 -4.53
C ASP A 4 10.97 10.67 -4.61
N GLN A 5 11.76 10.61 -3.54
CA GLN A 5 12.89 9.67 -3.46
C GLN A 5 12.38 8.24 -3.26
N LEU A 6 11.42 8.04 -2.37
CA LEU A 6 10.80 6.74 -2.13
C LEU A 6 10.10 6.21 -3.40
N ASP A 7 9.37 7.05 -4.12
CA ASP A 7 8.79 6.71 -5.44
C ASP A 7 9.85 6.18 -6.42
N LYS A 8 10.96 6.91 -6.57
CA LYS A 8 12.06 6.50 -7.46
C LYS A 8 12.70 5.19 -7.01
N GLU A 9 12.84 5.00 -5.69
CA GLU A 9 13.38 3.78 -5.12
C GLU A 9 12.45 2.59 -5.41
N GLU A 10 11.15 2.72 -5.16
CA GLU A 10 10.14 1.71 -5.50
C GLU A 10 10.16 1.35 -6.98
N ASN A 11 10.18 2.35 -7.87
CA ASN A 11 10.20 2.14 -9.32
C ASN A 11 11.48 1.40 -9.77
N ASN A 12 12.62 1.73 -9.16
CA ASN A 12 13.89 1.05 -9.44
C ASN A 12 13.87 -0.40 -8.93
N LEU A 13 13.31 -0.66 -7.75
CA LEU A 13 13.17 -2.01 -7.21
C LEU A 13 12.21 -2.86 -8.07
N LEU A 14 11.05 -2.31 -8.45
CA LEU A 14 10.11 -3.00 -9.34
C LEU A 14 10.73 -3.30 -10.70
N SER A 15 11.49 -2.36 -11.27
CA SER A 15 12.22 -2.59 -12.51
C SER A 15 13.23 -3.74 -12.37
N GLN A 16 13.92 -3.83 -11.24
CA GLN A 16 14.81 -4.96 -10.98
C GLN A 16 14.04 -6.28 -10.92
N ILE A 17 12.91 -6.34 -10.21
CA ILE A 17 12.03 -7.53 -10.13
C ILE A 17 11.59 -7.99 -11.52
N ASN A 18 11.10 -7.06 -12.34
CA ASN A 18 10.62 -7.34 -13.70
C ASN A 18 11.72 -7.90 -14.62
N ASN A 19 12.99 -7.60 -14.32
CA ASN A 19 14.14 -8.08 -15.07
C ASN A 19 14.75 -9.38 -14.51
N ILE A 20 14.21 -9.95 -13.43
CA ILE A 20 14.67 -11.25 -12.92
C ILE A 20 14.09 -12.37 -13.80
N ALA A 21 14.98 -13.16 -14.39
CA ALA A 21 14.63 -14.35 -15.15
C ALA A 21 14.72 -15.61 -14.28
N GLY A 22 13.99 -16.65 -14.70
CA GLY A 22 13.97 -17.94 -14.03
C GLY A 22 12.57 -18.37 -13.61
N SER A 23 12.51 -19.52 -12.93
CA SER A 23 11.32 -20.02 -12.24
C SER A 23 10.88 -19.07 -11.12
N ILE A 24 9.69 -19.31 -10.56
CA ILE A 24 9.18 -18.53 -9.43
C ILE A 24 10.16 -18.61 -8.24
N GLU A 25 10.66 -19.80 -7.92
CA GLU A 25 11.60 -20.03 -6.83
C GLU A 25 12.94 -19.32 -7.05
N GLU A 26 13.43 -19.34 -8.29
CA GLU A 26 14.64 -18.63 -8.68
C GLU A 26 14.46 -17.12 -8.59
N LYS A 27 13.27 -16.61 -8.95
CA LYS A 27 12.94 -15.19 -8.82
C LYS A 27 12.95 -14.75 -7.36
N VAL A 28 12.24 -15.47 -6.49
CA VAL A 28 12.18 -15.16 -5.04
C VAL A 28 13.59 -15.13 -4.45
N ARG A 29 14.38 -16.20 -4.68
CA ARG A 29 15.76 -16.27 -4.18
C ARG A 29 16.64 -15.12 -4.70
N GLN A 30 16.50 -14.77 -5.98
CA GLN A 30 17.27 -13.66 -6.56
C GLN A 30 16.86 -12.31 -5.97
N SER A 31 15.56 -12.10 -5.69
CA SER A 31 15.08 -10.87 -5.03
C SER A 31 15.66 -10.72 -3.62
N GLU A 32 15.76 -11.81 -2.86
CA GLU A 32 16.41 -11.83 -1.54
C GLU A 32 17.91 -11.52 -1.65
N ILE A 33 18.64 -12.22 -2.53
CA ILE A 33 20.09 -12.04 -2.70
C ILE A 33 20.42 -10.61 -3.16
N LYS A 34 19.58 -10.01 -3.99
CA LYS A 34 19.72 -8.62 -4.45
C LYS A 34 19.31 -7.57 -3.41
N GLY A 35 18.79 -7.99 -2.26
CA GLY A 35 18.36 -7.10 -1.19
C GLY A 35 17.07 -6.33 -1.50
N ILE A 36 16.28 -6.76 -2.49
CA ILE A 36 15.05 -6.06 -2.89
C ILE A 36 14.00 -6.12 -1.78
N VAL A 37 13.89 -7.29 -1.13
CA VAL A 37 12.95 -7.50 -0.01
C VAL A 37 13.27 -6.54 1.15
N ASP A 38 14.54 -6.44 1.54
CA ASP A 38 14.96 -5.55 2.63
C ASP A 38 14.83 -4.06 2.27
N ALA A 39 14.99 -3.72 0.99
CA ALA A 39 14.75 -2.36 0.50
C ALA A 39 13.27 -1.97 0.62
N TYR A 40 12.33 -2.86 0.23
CA TYR A 40 10.90 -2.58 0.43
C TYR A 40 10.51 -2.45 1.91
N LYS A 41 11.09 -3.26 2.81
CA LYS A 41 10.92 -3.07 4.27
C LYS A 41 11.39 -1.69 4.72
N SER A 42 12.53 -1.24 4.20
CA SER A 42 13.08 0.08 4.52
C SER A 42 12.16 1.19 4.02
N ILE A 43 11.62 1.08 2.80
CA ILE A 43 10.64 2.02 2.24
C ILE A 43 9.36 2.06 3.10
N HIS A 44 8.82 0.90 3.46
CA HIS A 44 7.64 0.79 4.34
C HIS A 44 7.89 1.46 5.69
N ALA A 45 9.07 1.27 6.28
CA ALA A 45 9.45 1.93 7.52
C ALA A 45 9.46 3.46 7.39
N ARG A 46 9.97 3.98 6.27
CA ARG A 46 9.92 5.42 5.99
C ARG A 46 8.50 5.95 5.83
N TYR A 47 7.61 5.17 5.23
CA TYR A 47 6.19 5.55 5.19
C TYR A 47 5.57 5.56 6.58
N ALA A 48 5.84 4.56 7.42
CA ALA A 48 5.36 4.51 8.79
C ALA A 48 5.85 5.71 9.63
N GLU A 49 7.11 6.12 9.49
CA GLU A 49 7.67 7.31 10.15
C GLU A 49 6.90 8.61 9.80
N LEU A 50 6.38 8.70 8.57
CA LEU A 50 5.72 9.90 8.04
C LEU A 50 4.19 9.87 8.15
N ALA A 51 3.59 8.68 8.27
CA ALA A 51 2.15 8.44 8.11
C ALA A 51 1.27 9.35 8.99
N LYS A 52 1.66 9.59 10.24
CA LYS A 52 0.88 10.42 11.17
C LYS A 52 0.77 11.90 10.74
N LYS A 53 1.70 12.39 9.93
CA LYS A 53 1.79 13.81 9.54
C LYS A 53 1.60 14.04 8.04
N ASN A 54 1.55 12.97 7.26
CA ASN A 54 1.53 13.04 5.81
C ASN A 54 0.55 12.00 5.25
N SER A 55 -0.56 12.47 4.68
CA SER A 55 -1.61 11.62 4.13
C SER A 55 -1.12 10.76 2.97
N GLU A 56 -0.19 11.27 2.16
CA GLU A 56 0.39 10.52 1.04
C GLU A 56 1.26 9.36 1.52
N ALA A 57 2.07 9.58 2.57
CA ALA A 57 2.83 8.50 3.20
C ALA A 57 1.91 7.45 3.82
N LEU A 58 0.78 7.88 4.44
CA LEU A 58 -0.22 6.96 4.97
C LEU A 58 -0.82 6.08 3.87
N LYS A 59 -1.26 6.68 2.74
CA LYS A 59 -1.81 5.95 1.59
C LYS A 59 -0.83 4.93 1.04
N ARG A 60 0.41 5.34 0.77
CA ARG A 60 1.44 4.44 0.20
C ARG A 60 1.86 3.35 1.18
N GLY A 61 2.02 3.70 2.46
CA GLY A 61 2.30 2.72 3.51
C GLY A 61 1.19 1.68 3.64
N LEU A 62 -0.07 2.12 3.64
CA LEU A 62 -1.25 1.25 3.66
C LEU A 62 -1.31 0.36 2.41
N PHE A 63 -1.03 0.91 1.23
CA PHE A 63 -0.95 0.14 -0.01
C PHE A 63 0.07 -0.99 0.11
N LEU A 64 1.30 -0.73 0.59
CA LEU A 64 2.31 -1.80 0.72
C LEU A 64 1.88 -2.89 1.71
N GLN A 65 1.16 -2.54 2.78
CA GLN A 65 0.62 -3.52 3.74
C GLN A 65 -0.46 -4.40 3.14
N TRP A 66 -1.34 -3.82 2.35
CA TRP A 66 -2.35 -4.58 1.65
C TRP A 66 -1.71 -5.43 0.53
N TYR A 67 -0.81 -4.84 -0.24
CA TYR A 67 -0.23 -5.45 -1.44
C TYR A 67 0.64 -6.66 -1.12
N VAL A 68 1.37 -6.65 0.01
CA VAL A 68 2.14 -7.84 0.45
C VAL A 68 1.26 -9.05 0.77
N LEU A 69 -0.02 -8.84 1.08
CA LEU A 69 -0.95 -9.92 1.39
C LEU A 69 -1.59 -10.53 0.14
N VAL A 70 -1.72 -9.75 -0.94
CA VAL A 70 -2.51 -10.13 -2.12
C VAL A 70 -1.66 -10.40 -3.36
N GLU A 71 -0.49 -9.77 -3.47
CA GLU A 71 0.37 -9.88 -4.64
C GLU A 71 1.60 -10.76 -4.33
N PRO A 72 1.86 -11.81 -5.14
CA PRO A 72 3.03 -12.65 -4.96
C PRO A 72 4.36 -11.87 -5.00
N SER A 73 5.27 -12.19 -4.09
CA SER A 73 6.56 -11.49 -3.95
C SER A 73 7.47 -11.59 -5.17
N TYR A 74 7.30 -12.61 -6.03
CA TYR A 74 8.04 -12.72 -7.28
C TYR A 74 7.56 -11.73 -8.36
N LEU A 75 6.43 -11.07 -8.15
CA LEU A 75 5.87 -10.00 -9.00
C LEU A 75 6.04 -8.62 -8.34
N SER A 76 5.74 -8.50 -7.05
CA SER A 76 5.80 -7.22 -6.34
C SER A 76 7.19 -6.88 -5.78
N GLY A 77 8.03 -7.87 -5.52
CA GLY A 77 9.26 -7.73 -4.73
C GLY A 77 9.04 -7.55 -3.23
N ILE A 78 7.79 -7.48 -2.78
CA ILE A 78 7.43 -7.30 -1.37
C ILE A 78 7.14 -8.69 -0.81
N SER A 79 7.96 -9.15 0.13
CA SER A 79 7.79 -10.49 0.73
C SER A 79 7.15 -10.45 2.11
N ASP A 80 7.46 -9.44 2.90
CA ASP A 80 6.99 -9.25 4.27
C ASP A 80 7.28 -7.81 4.73
N ILE A 81 6.63 -7.42 5.83
CA ILE A 81 6.75 -6.10 6.46
C ILE A 81 6.94 -6.26 7.97
N ASP A 82 7.51 -5.24 8.64
CA ASP A 82 7.58 -5.23 10.11
C ASP A 82 6.19 -4.96 10.68
N THR A 83 5.63 -5.95 11.38
CA THR A 83 4.27 -5.89 11.97
C THR A 83 4.09 -4.77 13.00
N ARG A 84 5.19 -4.28 13.60
CA ARG A 84 5.11 -3.10 14.48
C ARG A 84 4.89 -1.83 13.68
N LEU A 85 5.54 -1.71 12.53
CA LEU A 85 5.37 -0.59 11.60
C LEU A 85 4.06 -0.72 10.83
N GLU A 86 3.57 -1.95 10.64
CA GLU A 86 2.22 -2.24 10.16
C GLU A 86 1.19 -1.51 11.05
N LYS A 87 1.26 -1.79 12.35
CA LYS A 87 0.39 -1.20 13.36
C LYS A 87 0.52 0.32 13.45
N VAL A 88 1.71 0.91 13.30
CA VAL A 88 1.88 2.38 13.30
C VAL A 88 1.05 3.07 12.23
N ILE A 89 1.00 2.52 11.01
CA ILE A 89 0.21 3.09 9.91
C ILE A 89 -1.29 2.86 10.17
N ILE A 90 -1.68 1.70 10.68
CA ILE A 90 -3.08 1.41 11.01
C ILE A 90 -3.58 2.32 12.13
N ASP A 91 -2.78 2.58 13.16
CA ASP A 91 -3.11 3.53 14.22
C ASP A 91 -3.23 4.96 13.68
N ALA A 92 -2.37 5.34 12.72
CA ALA A 92 -2.48 6.64 12.04
C ALA A 92 -3.75 6.74 11.17
N LEU A 93 -4.17 5.64 10.54
CA LEU A 93 -5.44 5.55 9.82
C LEU A 93 -6.63 5.72 10.78
N ASP A 94 -6.65 4.96 11.87
CA ASP A 94 -7.71 5.03 12.89
C ASP A 94 -7.83 6.43 13.49
N ASP A 95 -6.70 7.04 13.86
CA ASP A 95 -6.62 8.44 14.33
C ASP A 95 -7.23 9.42 13.32
N ASN A 96 -6.90 9.27 12.03
CA ASN A 96 -7.40 10.16 10.98
C ASN A 96 -8.90 9.97 10.71
N ILE A 97 -9.40 8.73 10.79
CA ILE A 97 -10.85 8.45 10.71
C ILE A 97 -11.56 9.12 11.87
N GLY A 98 -11.10 8.90 13.12
CA GLY A 98 -11.70 9.48 14.32
C GLY A 98 -11.68 11.01 14.35
N GLN A 99 -10.72 11.63 13.67
CA GLN A 99 -10.60 13.09 13.53
C GLN A 99 -11.29 13.65 12.28
N ASN A 100 -11.96 12.81 11.47
CA ASN A 100 -12.57 13.19 10.20
C ASN A 100 -11.59 13.88 9.23
N LYS A 101 -10.36 13.34 9.13
CA LYS A 101 -9.25 13.82 8.28
C LYS A 101 -9.00 12.95 7.05
N ILE A 102 -9.90 12.02 6.75
CA ILE A 102 -9.80 11.13 5.60
C ILE A 102 -10.26 11.88 4.34
N ASP A 103 -9.40 11.92 3.33
CA ASP A 103 -9.76 12.45 2.01
C ASP A 103 -10.48 11.39 1.16
N PRO A 104 -11.19 11.78 0.08
CA PRO A 104 -11.94 10.83 -0.74
C PRO A 104 -11.08 9.67 -1.28
N GLU A 105 -9.85 9.95 -1.71
CA GLU A 105 -8.95 8.92 -2.22
C GLU A 105 -8.63 7.86 -1.15
N LEU A 106 -8.24 8.29 0.06
CA LEU A 106 -7.98 7.35 1.16
C LEU A 106 -9.25 6.58 1.56
N TYR A 107 -10.43 7.20 1.48
CA TYR A 107 -11.69 6.51 1.71
C TYR A 107 -11.89 5.37 0.70
N ALA A 108 -11.73 5.70 -0.59
CA ALA A 108 -11.87 4.75 -1.69
C ALA A 108 -10.87 3.60 -1.56
N MET A 109 -9.61 3.90 -1.24
CA MET A 109 -8.57 2.89 -1.03
C MET A 109 -8.92 1.92 0.11
N VAL A 110 -9.32 2.42 1.29
CA VAL A 110 -9.69 1.57 2.42
C VAL A 110 -10.92 0.73 2.09
N SER A 111 -11.92 1.32 1.43
CA SER A 111 -13.11 0.59 0.98
C SER A 111 -12.73 -0.57 0.05
N TYR A 112 -11.85 -0.32 -0.92
CA TYR A 112 -11.37 -1.34 -1.85
C TYR A 112 -10.58 -2.45 -1.15
N TYR A 113 -9.63 -2.10 -0.28
CA TYR A 113 -8.81 -3.09 0.43
C TYR A 113 -9.64 -3.97 1.37
N SER A 114 -10.73 -3.42 1.89
CA SER A 114 -11.65 -4.13 2.79
C SER A 114 -12.57 -5.13 2.12
N ASP A 115 -12.55 -5.26 0.79
CA ASP A 115 -13.23 -6.37 0.11
C ASP A 115 -12.66 -7.74 0.51
N LEU A 116 -11.40 -7.76 0.98
CA LEU A 116 -10.78 -8.92 1.59
C LEU A 116 -10.78 -8.77 3.12
N GLU A 117 -11.76 -9.39 3.79
CA GLU A 117 -12.01 -9.25 5.23
C GLU A 117 -10.73 -9.42 6.08
N PHE A 118 -9.91 -10.42 5.75
CA PHE A 118 -8.70 -10.77 6.49
C PHE A 118 -7.65 -9.64 6.57
N VAL A 119 -7.73 -8.63 5.69
CA VAL A 119 -6.80 -7.49 5.67
C VAL A 119 -6.92 -6.67 6.96
N PHE A 120 -8.15 -6.46 7.44
CA PHE A 120 -8.41 -5.60 8.60
C PHE A 120 -8.91 -6.32 9.85
N ASP A 121 -9.31 -7.60 9.75
CA ASP A 121 -9.72 -8.43 10.90
C ASP A 121 -8.65 -8.50 12.00
N ARG A 122 -7.38 -8.30 11.66
CA ARG A 122 -6.25 -8.35 12.60
C ARG A 122 -6.12 -7.10 13.49
N PHE A 123 -6.98 -6.09 13.30
CA PHE A 123 -6.93 -4.79 13.99
C PHE A 123 -8.26 -4.45 14.69
N GLU A 124 -8.82 -5.43 15.41
CA GLU A 124 -10.09 -5.29 16.14
C GLU A 124 -10.08 -4.16 17.19
N ASP A 125 -8.89 -3.76 17.65
CA ASP A 125 -8.70 -2.68 18.64
C ASP A 125 -8.84 -1.27 18.03
N CYS A 126 -8.82 -1.14 16.70
CA CYS A 126 -8.97 0.12 15.98
C CYS A 126 -10.45 0.48 15.77
N VAL A 127 -11.10 1.00 16.81
CA VAL A 127 -12.55 1.24 16.85
C VAL A 127 -13.07 2.15 15.73
N ASN A 128 -12.32 3.17 15.32
CA ASN A 128 -12.76 4.07 14.26
C ASN A 128 -12.66 3.38 12.89
N LEU A 129 -11.59 2.63 12.66
CA LEU A 129 -11.44 1.77 11.49
C LEU A 129 -12.58 0.76 11.42
N GLN A 130 -12.86 0.02 12.48
CA GLN A 130 -13.93 -0.99 12.47
C GLN A 130 -15.29 -0.38 12.09
N LYS A 131 -15.64 0.79 12.64
CA LYS A 131 -16.87 1.52 12.25
C LYS A 131 -16.85 1.99 10.80
N PHE A 132 -15.68 2.44 10.33
CA PHE A 132 -15.52 2.90 8.95
C PHE A 132 -15.79 1.77 7.95
N LEU A 133 -15.34 0.55 8.27
CA LEU A 133 -15.53 -0.65 7.45
C LEU A 133 -17.01 -1.07 7.31
N GLU A 134 -17.91 -0.59 8.16
CA GLU A 134 -19.35 -0.83 8.02
C GLU A 134 -19.98 -0.01 6.87
N SER A 135 -19.29 1.04 6.42
CA SER A 135 -19.79 2.03 5.45
C SER A 135 -18.97 2.09 4.15
N ARG A 136 -18.73 0.91 3.55
CA ARG A 136 -17.92 0.79 2.32
C ARG A 136 -18.60 1.44 1.12
N LEU A 137 -17.78 2.03 0.25
CA LEU A 137 -18.22 2.50 -1.06
C LEU A 137 -18.43 1.31 -2.01
N ASP A 138 -19.36 1.46 -2.95
CA ASP A 138 -19.44 0.55 -4.09
C ASP A 138 -18.26 0.76 -5.05
N TYR A 139 -17.95 -0.27 -5.83
CA TYR A 139 -16.83 -0.28 -6.77
C TYR A 139 -16.83 0.92 -7.74
N GLY A 140 -17.98 1.26 -8.34
CA GLY A 140 -18.06 2.40 -9.27
C GLY A 140 -17.75 3.74 -8.60
N THR A 141 -18.17 3.90 -7.34
CA THR A 141 -17.82 5.08 -6.54
C THR A 141 -16.33 5.12 -6.18
N ILE A 142 -15.72 3.97 -5.86
CA ILE A 142 -14.28 3.85 -5.59
C ILE A 142 -13.48 4.34 -6.79
N ILE A 143 -13.73 3.78 -7.97
CA ILE A 143 -12.97 4.08 -9.19
C ILE A 143 -13.04 5.56 -9.54
N ARG A 144 -14.25 6.13 -9.56
CA ARG A 144 -14.45 7.56 -9.81
C ARG A 144 -13.69 8.45 -8.84
N GLN A 145 -13.53 8.05 -7.58
CA GLN A 145 -12.77 8.84 -6.59
C GLN A 145 -11.26 8.73 -6.83
N VAL A 146 -10.75 7.54 -7.13
CA VAL A 146 -9.32 7.34 -7.38
C VAL A 146 -8.89 7.97 -8.72
N GLU A 147 -9.74 7.93 -9.75
CA GLU A 147 -9.53 8.61 -11.05
C GLU A 147 -9.31 10.11 -10.94
N GLN A 148 -9.85 10.75 -9.89
CA GLN A 148 -9.69 12.19 -9.65
C GLN A 148 -8.33 12.53 -9.02
N SER A 149 -7.58 11.53 -8.57
CA SER A 149 -6.26 11.71 -7.96
C SER A 149 -5.15 11.70 -8.99
N ASP A 150 -4.09 12.47 -8.74
CA ASP A 150 -2.86 12.38 -9.52
C ASP A 150 -2.07 11.14 -9.10
N LEU A 151 -2.18 10.05 -9.85
CA LEU A 151 -1.50 8.77 -9.54
C LEU A 151 -0.05 8.70 -10.03
N ASN A 152 0.48 9.76 -10.64
CA ASN A 152 1.85 9.79 -11.10
C ASN A 152 2.83 9.91 -9.93
N HIS A 153 4.03 9.36 -10.09
CA HIS A 153 5.11 9.44 -9.09
C HIS A 153 4.72 8.87 -7.71
N ARG A 154 3.96 7.76 -7.73
CA ARG A 154 3.47 7.06 -6.54
C ARG A 154 3.92 5.60 -6.44
N GLY A 155 5.07 5.27 -7.01
CA GLY A 155 5.66 3.93 -6.95
C GLY A 155 4.69 2.86 -7.43
N GLN A 156 4.70 1.72 -6.73
CA GLN A 156 3.82 0.60 -7.08
C GLN A 156 2.33 0.95 -6.88
N MET A 157 1.99 1.78 -5.90
CA MET A 157 0.61 2.20 -5.63
C MET A 157 0.00 2.92 -6.84
N GLY A 158 0.76 3.85 -7.44
CA GLY A 158 0.32 4.59 -8.63
C GLY A 158 0.12 3.68 -9.83
N ILE A 159 1.09 2.79 -10.09
CA ILE A 159 1.03 1.80 -11.18
C ILE A 159 -0.18 0.88 -11.01
N TYR A 160 -0.40 0.39 -9.80
CA TYR A 160 -1.53 -0.47 -9.47
C TYR A 160 -2.86 0.22 -9.77
N TRP A 161 -3.10 1.39 -9.19
CA TRP A 161 -4.39 2.07 -9.37
C TRP A 161 -4.63 2.51 -10.81
N GLN A 162 -3.59 2.93 -11.54
CA GLN A 162 -3.70 3.19 -12.98
C GLN A 162 -4.10 1.94 -13.76
N SER A 163 -3.59 0.76 -13.39
CA SER A 163 -3.98 -0.49 -14.03
C SER A 163 -5.44 -0.85 -13.75
N ILE A 164 -5.92 -0.68 -12.52
CA ILE A 164 -7.31 -0.95 -12.15
C ILE A 164 -8.27 -0.04 -12.90
N ILE A 165 -7.99 1.27 -12.91
CA ILE A 165 -8.81 2.26 -13.64
C ILE A 165 -8.88 1.94 -15.13
N SER A 166 -7.78 1.47 -15.73
CA SER A 166 -7.76 1.15 -17.16
C SER A 166 -8.58 -0.08 -17.57
N LEU A 167 -9.05 -0.87 -16.61
CA LEU A 167 -9.86 -2.06 -16.84
C LEU A 167 -11.37 -1.77 -16.85
N ASP A 168 -11.79 -0.58 -16.41
CA ASP A 168 -13.19 -0.11 -16.40
C ASP A 168 -13.55 0.72 -17.63
#